data_AF-A0A6Y1QUY1-F1
#
_entry.id   AF-A0A6Y1QUY1-F1
#
_cell.length_a   1.000
_cell.length_b   1.000
_cell.length_c   1.000
_cell.angle_alpha   90.00
_cell.angle_beta   90.00
_cell.angle_gamma   90.00
#
_symmetry.space_group_name_H-M   'P 1'
#
loop_
_entity.id
_entity.type
_entity.pdbx_description
1 polymer ?
#
loop_
_entity_poly.entity_id
_entity_poly.type
_entity_poly.pdbx_seq_one_letter_code
_entity_poly.pdbx_strand_id
1 'polypeptide(L)'
;MTDVLKTVTDRFCLYKNARTGRQNGRKYVLGAVKAMLESKETQEGLRLGELYGYYGHGRREMTGKLELPETSVIMVEGRPVVIDNVPACRTVDISVDDNGVVTHTQEILNTEPGKIVAAMIESRAGGWSWATGGRQAGNIAVTTSFHGVDYVTNPNYVSLDHPASAGMFESADAQSLLAESLAQHGYSEESVQAVITHYGKLAELELMLEATERNAELETALLESQGRNLEAKMLLADAEARISLLESAAGVREDVLAAIQNELDNLPIFVTGSQKEAFKLKDPDDAKVVASLFESLLKVGARNLPLTPPVEEPARKSPRSETPTSMITFDKPVNPFK
;
A
#
# COMPACT_ATOMS: atom_id res chain seq x y z
N MET A 1 23.19 -29.17 32.15
CA MET A 1 23.82 -27.87 31.84
C MET A 1 24.43 -28.02 30.46
N THR A 2 23.82 -27.43 29.45
CA THR A 2 24.44 -27.34 28.12
C THR A 2 25.66 -26.45 28.28
N ASP A 3 26.83 -27.03 28.04
CA ASP A 3 28.11 -26.32 28.12
C ASP A 3 28.10 -25.16 27.11
N VAL A 4 28.61 -23.99 27.48
CA VAL A 4 28.60 -22.78 26.63
C VAL A 4 29.99 -22.62 26.03
N LEU A 5 30.08 -22.61 24.71
CA LEU A 5 31.36 -22.47 24.00
C LEU A 5 31.93 -21.06 24.13
N LYS A 6 31.08 -20.05 23.90
CA LYS A 6 31.46 -18.63 23.96
C LYS A 6 30.22 -17.75 24.09
N THR A 7 30.41 -16.56 24.62
CA THR A 7 29.40 -15.48 24.61
C THR A 7 29.80 -14.44 23.59
N VAL A 8 28.86 -14.00 22.76
CA VAL A 8 29.08 -13.04 21.68
C VAL A 8 28.08 -11.91 21.80
N THR A 9 28.57 -10.67 21.89
CA THR A 9 27.76 -9.47 21.80
C THR A 9 27.96 -8.83 20.45
N ASP A 10 26.86 -8.47 19.81
CA ASP A 10 26.87 -7.83 18.50
C ASP A 10 25.78 -6.77 18.39
N ARG A 11 25.93 -5.89 17.41
CA ARG A 11 25.06 -4.74 17.18
C ARG A 11 24.71 -4.58 15.72
N PHE A 12 23.48 -4.19 15.44
CA PHE A 12 23.05 -3.80 14.11
C PHE A 12 22.09 -2.62 14.16
N CYS A 13 21.96 -1.89 13.06
CA CYS A 13 21.04 -0.75 12.97
C CYS A 13 19.84 -1.07 12.07
N LEU A 14 18.63 -0.79 12.57
CA LEU A 14 17.37 -0.98 11.85
C LEU A 14 17.24 -0.06 10.63
N TYR A 15 17.94 1.08 10.64
CA TYR A 15 17.81 2.14 9.62
C TYR A 15 19.03 2.29 8.73
N LYS A 16 20.20 1.88 9.23
CA LYS A 16 21.48 2.03 8.54
C LYS A 16 22.06 0.64 8.34
N ASN A 17 21.86 0.11 7.15
CA ASN A 17 22.50 -1.12 6.73
C ASN A 17 23.57 -0.79 5.69
N ALA A 18 24.76 -1.37 5.81
CA ALA A 18 25.84 -1.15 4.84
C ALA A 18 25.54 -1.80 3.48
N ARG A 19 24.56 -2.73 3.43
CA ARG A 19 24.10 -3.40 2.21
C ARG A 19 22.95 -2.66 1.55
N THR A 20 23.09 -2.35 0.27
CA THR A 20 22.07 -1.67 -0.54
C THR A 20 21.23 -2.61 -1.42
N GLY A 21 21.72 -3.82 -1.74
CA GLY A 21 21.11 -4.72 -2.74
C GLY A 21 20.41 -6.01 -2.24
N ARG A 22 20.98 -6.72 -1.25
CA ARG A 22 20.46 -8.02 -0.75
C ARG A 22 19.83 -7.89 0.65
N GLN A 23 18.87 -6.98 0.80
CA GLN A 23 18.21 -6.72 2.08
C GLN A 23 16.70 -6.95 1.96
N ASN A 24 16.09 -7.46 3.04
CA ASN A 24 14.63 -7.62 3.12
C ASN A 24 13.88 -6.27 2.98
N GLY A 25 14.56 -5.13 3.12
CA GLY A 25 14.02 -3.78 2.89
C GLY A 25 12.92 -3.37 3.89
N ARG A 26 12.76 -4.13 4.98
CA ARG A 26 11.74 -3.90 6.02
C ARG A 26 12.12 -2.68 6.87
N LYS A 27 11.19 -1.74 6.97
CA LYS A 27 11.27 -0.55 7.83
C LYS A 27 10.54 -0.84 9.12
N TYR A 28 11.32 -1.19 10.14
CA TYR A 28 10.77 -1.49 11.46
C TYR A 28 10.30 -0.22 12.17
N VAL A 29 9.10 -0.29 12.75
CA VAL A 29 8.58 0.75 13.62
C VAL A 29 9.27 0.66 14.98
N LEU A 30 10.15 1.61 15.33
CA LEU A 30 10.95 1.55 16.56
C LEU A 30 10.11 1.40 17.83
N GLY A 31 8.97 2.11 17.90
CA GLY A 31 8.06 1.97 19.03
C GLY A 31 7.54 0.54 19.21
N ALA A 32 7.29 -0.16 18.10
CA ALA A 32 6.86 -1.56 18.12
C ALA A 32 8.01 -2.51 18.52
N VAL A 33 9.23 -2.24 18.05
CA VAL A 33 10.42 -3.01 18.45
C VAL A 33 10.68 -2.85 19.95
N LYS A 34 10.66 -1.61 20.48
CA LYS A 34 10.80 -1.35 21.92
C LYS A 34 9.75 -2.08 22.74
N ALA A 35 8.47 -1.91 22.38
CA ALA A 35 7.36 -2.55 23.08
C ALA A 35 7.45 -4.08 23.05
N MET A 36 7.91 -4.66 21.93
CA MET A 36 8.15 -6.09 21.81
C MET A 36 9.28 -6.56 22.73
N LEU A 37 10.42 -5.87 22.75
CA LEU A 37 11.56 -6.25 23.60
C LEU A 37 11.25 -6.08 25.08
N GLU A 38 10.47 -5.06 25.45
CA GLU A 38 10.02 -4.79 26.83
C GLU A 38 8.79 -5.64 27.24
N SER A 39 8.25 -6.47 26.35
CA SER A 39 7.07 -7.29 26.66
C SER A 39 7.37 -8.32 27.74
N LYS A 40 6.34 -8.71 28.50
CA LYS A 40 6.50 -9.71 29.57
C LYS A 40 7.00 -11.04 29.03
N GLU A 41 6.50 -11.43 27.86
CA GLU A 41 6.84 -12.66 27.17
C GLU A 41 8.32 -12.67 26.78
N THR A 42 8.83 -11.57 26.19
CA THR A 42 10.25 -11.47 25.82
C THR A 42 11.14 -11.46 27.07
N GLN A 43 10.79 -10.68 28.09
CA GLN A 43 11.57 -10.59 29.32
C GLN A 43 11.57 -11.91 30.10
N GLU A 44 10.46 -12.65 30.08
CA GLU A 44 10.37 -13.99 30.63
C GLU A 44 11.24 -14.98 29.85
N GLY A 45 11.17 -14.97 28.51
CA GLY A 45 12.00 -15.82 27.66
C GLY A 45 13.50 -15.58 27.84
N LEU A 46 13.92 -14.32 28.01
CA LEU A 46 15.31 -13.96 28.35
C LEU A 46 15.71 -14.53 29.72
N ARG A 47 14.85 -14.33 30.73
CA ARG A 47 15.10 -14.80 32.11
C ARG A 47 15.16 -16.33 32.20
N LEU A 48 14.31 -17.03 31.45
CA LEU A 48 14.26 -18.49 31.42
C LEU A 48 15.29 -19.10 30.46
N GLY A 49 15.87 -18.29 29.55
CA GLY A 49 16.84 -18.75 28.57
C GLY A 49 16.23 -19.60 27.46
N GLU A 50 14.96 -19.33 27.12
CA GLU A 50 14.15 -20.09 26.14
C GLU A 50 14.21 -19.50 24.73
N LEU A 51 14.82 -18.33 24.57
CA LEU A 51 14.97 -17.64 23.29
C LEU A 51 16.13 -18.24 22.48
N TYR A 52 15.88 -19.41 21.91
CA TYR A 52 16.87 -20.15 21.12
C TYR A 52 17.07 -19.58 19.72
N GLY A 53 18.30 -19.70 19.25
CA GLY A 53 18.72 -19.43 17.88
C GLY A 53 19.28 -20.67 17.20
N TYR A 54 19.11 -20.76 15.89
CA TYR A 54 19.52 -21.89 15.08
C TYR A 54 20.57 -21.51 14.03
N TYR A 55 21.26 -22.52 13.51
CA TYR A 55 22.10 -22.40 12.34
C TYR A 55 21.22 -22.38 11.09
N GLY A 56 21.04 -21.20 10.50
CA GLY A 56 20.14 -20.94 9.38
C GLY A 56 18.66 -20.73 9.77
N HIS A 57 17.90 -20.11 8.88
CA HIS A 57 16.44 -19.92 9.04
C HIS A 57 15.59 -21.11 8.59
N GLY A 58 16.16 -21.99 7.77
CA GLY A 58 15.39 -23.01 7.06
C GLY A 58 14.49 -23.86 7.95
N ARG A 59 14.86 -24.10 9.22
CA ARG A 59 14.01 -24.86 10.16
C ARG A 59 12.71 -24.13 10.52
N ARG A 60 12.79 -22.82 10.76
CA ARG A 60 11.62 -21.98 11.06
C ARG A 60 10.72 -21.86 9.83
N GLU A 61 11.31 -21.70 8.66
CA GLU A 61 10.61 -21.61 7.37
C GLU A 61 9.92 -22.92 6.99
N MET A 62 10.63 -24.05 7.02
CA MET A 62 10.07 -25.37 6.67
C MET A 62 8.91 -25.79 7.57
N THR A 63 8.91 -25.35 8.83
CA THR A 63 7.85 -25.67 9.80
C THR A 63 6.76 -24.61 9.84
N GLY A 64 7.00 -23.43 9.26
CA GLY A 64 6.14 -22.26 9.38
C GLY A 64 6.00 -21.75 10.82
N LYS A 65 6.94 -22.09 11.71
CA LYS A 65 6.87 -21.77 13.14
C LYS A 65 8.06 -20.91 13.55
N LEU A 66 7.75 -19.84 14.27
CA LEU A 66 8.76 -19.02 14.92
C LEU A 66 9.33 -19.72 16.15
N GLU A 67 8.58 -20.54 16.89
CA GLU A 67 9.13 -21.37 17.97
C GLU A 67 9.17 -22.82 17.54
N LEU A 68 10.36 -23.41 17.57
CA LEU A 68 10.57 -24.78 17.15
C LEU A 68 10.49 -25.72 18.35
N PRO A 69 9.63 -26.75 18.33
CA PRO A 69 9.74 -27.84 19.29
C PRO A 69 11.05 -28.60 19.06
N GLU A 70 11.49 -29.37 20.06
CA GLU A 70 12.72 -30.18 19.97
C GLU A 70 12.76 -31.08 18.73
N THR A 71 11.60 -31.62 18.35
CA THR A 71 11.42 -32.44 17.15
C THR A 71 10.23 -31.93 16.33
N SER A 72 10.44 -31.77 15.03
CA SER A 72 9.38 -31.41 14.07
C SER A 72 9.22 -32.50 13.02
N VAL A 73 8.00 -32.67 12.49
CA VAL A 73 7.75 -33.52 11.32
C VAL A 73 7.49 -32.61 10.14
N ILE A 74 8.31 -32.74 9.09
CA ILE A 74 8.16 -32.02 7.83
C ILE A 74 7.84 -32.99 6.70
N MET A 75 7.11 -32.53 5.68
CA MET A 75 6.79 -33.35 4.51
C MET A 75 7.83 -33.07 3.42
N VAL A 76 8.65 -34.08 3.09
CA VAL A 76 9.63 -34.00 2.00
C VAL A 76 9.18 -34.99 0.92
N GLU A 77 8.87 -34.48 -0.27
CA GLU A 77 8.38 -35.29 -1.40
C GLU A 77 7.17 -36.19 -1.04
N GLY A 78 6.27 -35.66 -0.20
CA GLY A 78 5.09 -36.39 0.26
C GLY A 78 5.35 -37.45 1.34
N ARG A 79 6.58 -37.55 1.86
CA ARG A 79 6.93 -38.44 2.97
C ARG A 79 7.18 -37.65 4.26
N PRO A 80 6.64 -38.09 5.42
CA PRO A 80 6.95 -37.46 6.69
C PRO A 80 8.39 -37.77 7.09
N VAL A 81 9.18 -36.71 7.31
CA VAL A 81 10.55 -36.77 7.81
C VAL A 81 10.59 -36.08 9.17
N VAL A 82 11.15 -36.79 10.14
CA VAL A 82 11.36 -36.27 11.50
C VAL A 82 12.68 -35.52 11.52
N ILE A 83 12.68 -34.28 12.01
CA ILE A 83 13.87 -33.43 12.16
C ILE A 83 14.04 -33.02 13.62
N ASP A 84 15.27 -33.13 14.12
CA ASP A 84 15.63 -32.63 15.44
C ASP A 84 16.11 -31.18 15.33
N ASN A 85 15.48 -30.28 16.07
CA ASN A 85 15.78 -28.86 16.12
C ASN A 85 16.76 -28.59 17.25
N VAL A 86 18.03 -28.88 16.98
CA VAL A 86 19.11 -28.61 17.91
C VAL A 86 19.49 -27.13 17.85
N PRO A 87 19.36 -26.37 18.95
CA PRO A 87 19.72 -24.95 18.98
C PRO A 87 21.25 -24.78 18.89
N ALA A 88 21.68 -23.71 18.22
CA ALA A 88 23.08 -23.31 18.09
C ALA A 88 23.47 -22.29 19.17
N CYS A 89 22.54 -21.41 19.53
CA CYS A 89 22.74 -20.37 20.53
C CYS A 89 21.46 -20.09 21.31
N ARG A 90 21.57 -19.27 22.35
CA ARG A 90 20.44 -18.64 23.03
C ARG A 90 20.71 -17.17 23.27
N THR A 91 19.68 -16.35 23.16
CA THR A 91 19.75 -14.92 23.49
C THR A 91 19.64 -14.74 24.99
N VAL A 92 20.62 -14.05 25.57
CA VAL A 92 20.67 -13.75 27.02
C VAL A 92 20.43 -12.28 27.33
N ASP A 93 20.68 -11.39 26.37
CA ASP A 93 20.37 -9.97 26.48
C ASP A 93 20.03 -9.39 25.11
N ILE A 94 19.09 -8.46 25.06
CA ILE A 94 18.77 -7.69 23.86
C ILE A 94 18.13 -6.35 24.22
N SER A 95 18.56 -5.28 23.57
CA SER A 95 18.03 -3.93 23.75
C SER A 95 18.09 -3.13 22.46
N VAL A 96 17.31 -2.05 22.39
CA VAL A 96 17.33 -1.11 21.26
C VAL A 96 17.38 0.33 21.76
N ASP A 97 18.25 1.14 21.17
CA ASP A 97 18.38 2.56 21.50
C ASP A 97 17.42 3.45 20.67
N ASP A 98 17.39 4.76 20.98
CA ASP A 98 16.58 5.74 20.25
C ASP A 98 17.02 5.95 18.79
N ASN A 99 18.22 5.53 18.43
CA ASN A 99 18.76 5.61 17.08
C ASN A 99 18.45 4.34 16.25
N GLY A 100 17.71 3.39 16.83
CA GLY A 100 17.41 2.10 16.20
C GLY A 100 18.62 1.18 16.09
N VAL A 101 19.61 1.33 16.96
CA VAL A 101 20.71 0.36 17.13
C VAL A 101 20.24 -0.70 18.11
N VAL A 102 20.15 -1.93 17.62
CA VAL A 102 19.87 -3.12 18.41
C VAL A 102 21.20 -3.69 18.88
N THR A 103 21.32 -3.92 20.19
CA THR A 103 22.45 -4.62 20.81
C THR A 103 21.93 -5.94 21.36
N HIS A 104 22.59 -7.06 21.06
CA HIS A 104 22.19 -8.36 21.57
C HIS A 104 23.39 -9.19 21.99
N THR A 105 23.18 -10.06 22.98
CA THR A 105 24.17 -11.00 23.48
C THR A 105 23.65 -12.42 23.36
N GLN A 106 24.47 -13.28 22.75
CA GLN A 106 24.18 -14.67 22.47
C GLN A 106 25.18 -15.56 23.19
N GLU A 107 24.70 -16.61 23.84
CA GLU A 107 25.52 -17.72 24.31
C GLU A 107 25.51 -18.83 23.26
N ILE A 108 26.67 -19.16 22.71
CA ILE A 108 26.83 -20.26 21.75
C ILE A 108 26.89 -21.57 22.53
N LEU A 109 26.00 -22.50 22.21
CA LEU A 109 25.86 -23.76 22.92
C LEU A 109 26.90 -24.77 22.42
N ASN A 110 27.37 -25.66 23.29
CA ASN A 110 28.22 -26.80 22.91
C ASN A 110 27.36 -27.92 22.28
N THR A 111 26.76 -27.59 21.15
CA THR A 111 26.01 -28.49 20.27
C THR A 111 26.71 -28.54 18.92
N GLU A 112 26.36 -29.52 18.09
CA GLU A 112 26.92 -29.62 16.74
C GLU A 112 26.67 -28.35 15.90
N PRO A 113 25.43 -27.80 15.83
CA PRO A 113 25.20 -26.50 15.21
C PRO A 113 25.95 -25.33 15.89
N GLY A 114 26.09 -25.36 17.22
CA GLY A 114 26.80 -24.32 17.96
C GLY A 114 28.29 -24.26 17.66
N LYS A 115 28.95 -25.41 17.47
CA LYS A 115 30.36 -25.48 17.01
C LYS A 115 30.54 -24.90 15.61
N ILE A 116 29.61 -25.19 14.70
CA ILE A 116 29.61 -24.61 13.35
C ILE A 116 29.46 -23.08 13.44
N VAL A 117 28.51 -22.58 14.22
CA VAL A 117 28.31 -21.14 14.42
C VAL A 117 29.53 -20.48 15.08
N ALA A 118 30.15 -21.12 16.08
CA ALA A 118 31.38 -20.62 16.68
C ALA A 118 32.49 -20.45 15.64
N ALA A 119 32.69 -21.47 14.79
CA ALA A 119 33.69 -21.45 13.74
C ALA A 119 33.42 -20.37 12.69
N MET A 120 32.15 -20.19 12.31
CA MET A 120 31.76 -19.15 11.38
C MET A 120 31.98 -17.74 11.91
N ILE A 121 31.69 -17.50 13.20
CA ILE A 121 31.95 -16.21 13.83
C ILE A 121 33.45 -15.89 13.81
N GLU A 122 34.29 -16.89 14.08
CA GLU A 122 35.75 -16.75 14.06
C GLU A 122 36.29 -16.49 12.66
N SER A 123 35.74 -17.18 11.65
CA SER A 123 36.09 -16.97 10.24
C SER A 123 35.42 -15.74 9.64
N ARG A 124 34.62 -14.99 10.41
CA ARG A 124 33.82 -13.84 9.93
C ARG A 124 32.92 -14.19 8.74
N ALA A 125 32.36 -15.40 8.76
CA ALA A 125 31.39 -15.87 7.78
C ALA A 125 29.96 -15.72 8.34
N GLY A 126 29.03 -15.30 7.48
CA GLY A 126 27.61 -15.16 7.83
C GLY A 126 27.33 -13.94 8.72
N GLY A 127 26.22 -14.01 9.46
CA GLY A 127 25.87 -13.02 10.48
C GLY A 127 24.53 -13.31 11.13
N TRP A 128 24.04 -12.35 11.91
CA TRP A 128 22.84 -12.50 12.72
C TRP A 128 21.55 -12.14 11.99
N SER A 129 20.49 -12.85 12.34
CA SER A 129 19.14 -12.52 11.93
C SER A 129 18.13 -12.88 13.02
N TRP A 130 17.39 -11.89 13.48
CA TRP A 130 16.39 -12.10 14.53
C TRP A 130 15.12 -12.79 14.03
N ALA A 131 14.54 -13.63 14.86
CA ALA A 131 13.23 -14.23 14.61
C ALA A 131 12.16 -13.38 15.30
N THR A 132 11.37 -12.64 14.50
CA THR A 132 10.29 -11.79 15.01
C THR A 132 8.96 -12.14 14.36
N GLY A 133 7.90 -12.19 15.17
CA GLY A 133 6.53 -12.22 14.69
C GLY A 133 5.97 -10.82 14.55
N GLY A 134 4.93 -10.65 13.72
CA GLY A 134 4.30 -9.36 13.53
C GLY A 134 3.51 -9.26 12.23
N ARG A 135 3.08 -8.05 11.93
CA ARG A 135 2.40 -7.72 10.67
C ARG A 135 3.32 -6.86 9.82
N GLN A 136 3.38 -7.18 8.53
CA GLN A 136 4.01 -6.35 7.53
C GLN A 136 2.92 -5.69 6.67
N ALA A 137 3.05 -4.38 6.44
CA ALA A 137 2.20 -3.61 5.54
C ALA A 137 3.09 -2.90 4.53
N GLY A 138 3.23 -3.47 3.33
CA GLY A 138 4.22 -3.04 2.35
C GLY A 138 5.64 -3.19 2.91
N ASN A 139 6.40 -2.09 2.96
CA ASN A 139 7.75 -2.09 3.55
C ASN A 139 7.77 -1.76 5.04
N ILE A 140 6.62 -1.50 5.69
CA ILE A 140 6.58 -1.19 7.11
C ILE A 140 6.37 -2.49 7.89
N ALA A 141 7.29 -2.80 8.80
CA ALA A 141 7.23 -3.96 9.67
C ALA A 141 6.86 -3.53 11.10
N VAL A 142 5.76 -4.08 11.61
CA VAL A 142 5.29 -3.90 12.99
C VAL A 142 5.45 -5.21 13.72
N THR A 143 6.50 -5.31 14.53
CA THR A 143 6.84 -6.49 15.31
C THR A 143 6.01 -6.60 16.59
N THR A 144 5.63 -7.82 16.96
CA THR A 144 4.80 -8.09 18.15
C THR A 144 5.38 -9.15 19.08
N SER A 145 6.32 -9.98 18.62
CA SER A 145 6.89 -11.09 19.38
C SER A 145 8.33 -11.38 18.94
N PHE A 146 9.18 -11.76 19.89
CA PHE A 146 10.59 -12.06 19.68
C PHE A 146 10.89 -13.51 20.09
N HIS A 147 11.59 -14.25 19.24
CA HIS A 147 11.81 -15.69 19.39
C HIS A 147 13.29 -16.11 19.25
N GLY A 148 14.21 -15.19 19.55
CA GLY A 148 15.65 -15.42 19.49
C GLY A 148 16.32 -14.89 18.23
N VAL A 149 17.60 -15.21 18.07
CA VAL A 149 18.44 -14.74 16.96
C VAL A 149 19.17 -15.92 16.32
N ASP A 150 18.90 -16.17 15.05
CA ASP A 150 19.56 -17.20 14.25
C ASP A 150 20.87 -16.67 13.67
N TYR A 151 21.81 -17.58 13.40
CA TYR A 151 23.06 -17.28 12.69
C TYR A 151 22.97 -17.84 11.27
N VAL A 152 23.00 -16.95 10.29
CA VAL A 152 22.60 -17.23 8.91
C VAL A 152 23.68 -16.86 7.91
N THR A 153 23.54 -17.38 6.69
CA THR A 153 24.55 -17.19 5.65
C THR A 153 24.44 -15.80 5.01
N ASN A 154 23.20 -15.34 4.81
CA ASN A 154 22.85 -14.00 4.34
C ASN A 154 22.09 -13.26 5.44
N PRO A 155 22.80 -12.61 6.38
CA PRO A 155 22.14 -11.85 7.43
C PRO A 155 21.32 -10.69 6.87
N ASN A 156 20.17 -10.49 7.49
CA ASN A 156 19.27 -9.37 7.24
C ASN A 156 19.94 -8.03 7.56
N TYR A 157 20.89 -8.02 8.50
CA TYR A 157 21.63 -6.82 8.90
C TYR A 157 23.14 -7.05 8.88
N VAL A 158 23.87 -6.02 8.47
CA VAL A 158 25.32 -6.01 8.65
C VAL A 158 25.62 -5.60 10.09
N SER A 159 26.41 -6.43 10.76
CA SER A 159 26.92 -6.13 12.09
C SER A 159 27.80 -4.87 12.07
N LEU A 160 27.62 -4.03 13.08
CA LEU A 160 28.42 -2.82 13.30
C LEU A 160 29.79 -3.15 13.92
N ASP A 161 29.90 -4.24 14.67
CA ASP A 161 31.11 -4.63 15.39
C ASP A 161 31.98 -5.61 14.60
N HIS A 162 31.33 -6.48 13.84
CA HIS A 162 31.91 -7.50 13.01
C HIS A 162 31.31 -7.33 11.62
N PRO A 163 31.80 -6.37 10.80
CA PRO A 163 31.41 -6.25 9.40
C PRO A 163 31.99 -7.43 8.61
N ALA A 164 31.64 -8.65 8.99
CA ALA A 164 31.59 -9.81 8.14
C ALA A 164 30.64 -9.42 7.02
N SER A 165 31.23 -8.92 5.93
CA SER A 165 30.50 -8.57 4.73
C SER A 165 29.74 -9.82 4.34
N ALA A 166 28.44 -9.78 4.51
CA ALA A 166 27.62 -10.76 3.86
C ALA A 166 27.93 -10.60 2.36
N GLY A 167 28.54 -11.62 1.77
CA GLY A 167 29.28 -11.57 0.50
C GLY A 167 30.73 -12.12 0.56
N MET A 168 31.31 -12.33 1.75
CA MET A 168 32.70 -12.77 1.87
C MET A 168 32.94 -14.24 1.48
N PHE A 169 31.91 -15.10 1.47
CA PHE A 169 32.09 -16.52 1.11
C PHE A 169 32.37 -16.75 -0.39
N GLU A 170 32.16 -15.74 -1.24
CA GLU A 170 32.51 -15.85 -2.67
C GLU A 170 34.04 -15.87 -2.89
N SER A 171 34.86 -15.60 -1.87
CA SER A 171 36.32 -15.72 -1.95
C SER A 171 36.83 -17.05 -1.39
N ALA A 172 37.83 -17.63 -2.08
CA ALA A 172 38.54 -18.83 -1.61
C ALA A 172 39.19 -18.63 -0.23
N ASP A 173 39.54 -17.39 0.11
CA ASP A 173 40.14 -17.03 1.40
C ASP A 173 39.16 -17.23 2.56
N ALA A 174 37.88 -16.85 2.41
CA ALA A 174 36.89 -17.05 3.45
C ALA A 174 36.53 -18.53 3.66
N GLN A 175 36.53 -19.32 2.59
CA GLN A 175 36.35 -20.77 2.67
C GLN A 175 37.52 -21.43 3.41
N SER A 176 38.74 -20.96 3.17
CA SER A 176 39.95 -21.46 3.84
C SER A 176 39.93 -21.12 5.33
N LEU A 177 39.57 -19.90 5.71
CA LEU A 177 39.44 -19.50 7.12
C LEU A 177 38.35 -20.30 7.86
N LEU A 178 37.23 -20.59 7.19
CA LEU A 178 36.19 -21.44 7.76
C LEU A 178 36.68 -22.88 7.93
N ALA A 179 37.40 -23.42 6.94
CA ALA A 179 37.98 -24.75 7.02
C ALA A 179 38.97 -24.88 8.19
N GLU A 180 39.85 -23.89 8.36
CA GLU A 180 40.81 -23.83 9.47
C GLU A 180 40.11 -23.77 10.83
N SER A 181 39.08 -22.93 10.98
CA SER A 181 38.34 -22.82 12.24
C SER A 181 37.53 -24.08 12.56
N LEU A 182 36.92 -24.73 11.56
CA LEU A 182 36.24 -26.02 11.76
C LEU A 182 37.24 -27.11 12.16
N ALA A 183 38.42 -27.15 11.55
CA ALA A 183 39.46 -28.10 11.95
C ALA A 183 39.91 -27.91 13.41
N GLN A 184 40.01 -26.66 13.87
CA GLN A 184 40.31 -26.34 15.28
C GLN A 184 39.21 -26.82 16.24
N HIS A 185 37.96 -26.90 15.78
CA HIS A 185 36.84 -27.47 16.53
C HIS A 185 36.74 -29.00 16.46
N GLY A 186 37.73 -29.67 15.86
CA GLY A 186 37.86 -31.13 15.85
C GLY A 186 37.16 -31.85 14.70
N TYR A 187 36.77 -31.12 13.64
CA TYR A 187 36.18 -31.73 12.45
C TYR A 187 37.24 -32.44 11.59
N SER A 188 36.88 -33.60 11.03
CA SER A 188 37.70 -34.25 10.00
C SER A 188 37.64 -33.46 8.69
N GLU A 189 38.65 -33.62 7.82
CA GLU A 189 38.70 -32.95 6.51
C GLU A 189 37.44 -33.23 5.66
N GLU A 190 36.94 -34.47 5.69
CA GLU A 190 35.68 -34.84 5.03
C GLU A 190 34.47 -34.08 5.61
N SER A 191 34.41 -33.95 6.94
CA SER A 191 33.32 -33.23 7.62
C SER A 191 33.39 -31.72 7.36
N VAL A 192 34.59 -31.15 7.29
CA VAL A 192 34.82 -29.76 6.92
C VAL A 192 34.26 -29.50 5.52
N GLN A 193 34.61 -30.34 4.55
CA GLN A 193 34.12 -30.20 3.18
C GLN A 193 32.60 -30.35 3.10
N ALA A 194 32.01 -31.26 3.88
CA ALA A 194 30.56 -31.42 3.97
C ALA A 194 29.87 -30.17 4.53
N VAL A 195 30.40 -29.55 5.60
CA VAL A 195 29.85 -28.32 6.17
C VAL A 195 29.96 -27.15 5.18
N ILE A 196 31.11 -26.98 4.52
CA ILE A 196 31.31 -25.94 3.49
C ILE A 196 30.30 -26.13 2.34
N THR A 197 30.11 -27.36 1.87
CA THR A 197 29.15 -27.67 0.80
C THR A 197 27.71 -27.39 1.24
N HIS A 198 27.35 -27.81 2.46
CA HIS A 198 26.03 -27.58 3.01
C HIS A 198 25.73 -26.09 3.20
N TYR A 199 26.72 -25.33 3.67
CA TYR A 199 26.62 -23.87 3.82
C TYR A 199 26.37 -23.17 2.49
N GLY A 200 27.06 -23.56 1.41
CA GLY A 200 26.80 -23.04 0.07
C GLY A 200 25.36 -23.28 -0.40
N LYS A 201 24.81 -24.49 -0.13
CA LYS A 201 23.42 -24.82 -0.45
C LYS A 201 22.41 -24.03 0.38
N LEU A 202 22.68 -23.82 1.67
CA LEU A 202 21.82 -22.99 2.53
C LEU A 202 21.74 -21.55 2.01
N ALA A 203 22.87 -20.98 1.59
CA ALA A 203 22.90 -19.63 1.03
C ALA A 203 22.08 -19.49 -0.26
N GLU A 204 22.13 -20.50 -1.13
CA GLU A 204 21.32 -20.55 -2.35
C GLU A 204 19.82 -20.67 -2.04
N LEU A 205 19.47 -21.54 -1.09
CA LEU A 205 18.08 -21.75 -0.67
C LEU A 205 17.48 -20.50 -0.01
N GLU A 206 18.22 -19.84 0.89
CA GLU A 206 17.79 -18.59 1.54
C GLU A 206 17.49 -17.50 0.50
N LEU A 207 18.34 -17.35 -0.53
CA LEU A 207 18.12 -16.38 -1.62
C LEU A 207 16.87 -16.70 -2.45
N MET A 208 16.63 -17.98 -2.71
CA MET A 208 15.44 -18.42 -3.45
C MET A 208 14.16 -18.12 -2.66
N LEU A 209 14.16 -18.43 -1.35
CA LEU A 209 13.01 -18.21 -0.48
C LEU A 209 12.71 -16.71 -0.33
N GLU A 210 13.71 -15.87 -0.07
CA GLU A 210 13.54 -14.41 -0.01
C GLU A 210 12.93 -13.87 -1.31
N ALA A 211 13.38 -14.35 -2.47
CA ALA A 211 12.81 -13.97 -3.76
C ALA A 211 11.35 -14.40 -3.92
N THR A 212 10.98 -15.59 -3.45
CA THR A 212 9.60 -16.07 -3.52
C THR A 212 8.66 -15.29 -2.61
N GLU A 213 9.06 -15.01 -1.37
CA GLU A 213 8.28 -14.19 -0.42
C GLU A 213 8.06 -12.79 -0.99
N ARG A 214 9.13 -12.18 -1.51
CA ARG A 214 9.06 -10.85 -2.12
C ARG A 214 8.09 -10.81 -3.30
N ASN A 215 8.04 -11.86 -4.12
CA ASN A 215 7.09 -11.94 -5.23
C ASN A 215 5.64 -12.05 -4.73
N ALA A 216 5.38 -12.87 -3.70
CA ALA A 216 4.05 -13.00 -3.10
C ALA A 216 3.55 -11.68 -2.48
N GLU A 217 4.44 -10.93 -1.82
CA GLU A 217 4.13 -9.59 -1.29
C GLU A 217 3.77 -8.61 -2.42
N LEU A 218 4.56 -8.60 -3.50
CA LEU A 218 4.31 -7.73 -4.65
C LEU A 218 3.00 -8.06 -5.36
N GLU A 219 2.67 -9.35 -5.49
CA GLU A 219 1.40 -9.80 -6.06
C GLU A 219 0.20 -9.34 -5.20
N THR A 220 0.31 -9.49 -3.88
CA THR A 220 -0.73 -9.02 -2.95
C THR A 220 -0.91 -7.50 -3.04
N ALA A 221 0.18 -6.73 -3.05
CA ALA A 221 0.13 -5.27 -3.19
C ALA A 221 -0.45 -4.82 -4.54
N LEU A 222 -0.18 -5.57 -5.61
CA LEU A 222 -0.77 -5.34 -6.93
C LEU A 222 -2.29 -5.54 -6.90
N LEU A 223 -2.77 -6.61 -6.27
CA LEU A 223 -4.21 -6.88 -6.12
C LEU A 223 -4.91 -5.79 -5.30
N GLU A 224 -4.33 -5.36 -4.19
CA GLU A 224 -4.86 -4.24 -3.39
C GLU A 224 -4.91 -2.92 -4.17
N SER A 225 -3.87 -2.64 -4.97
CA SER A 225 -3.82 -1.47 -5.84
C SER A 225 -4.89 -1.52 -6.93
N GLN A 226 -5.09 -2.69 -7.55
CA GLN A 226 -6.15 -2.90 -8.53
C GLN A 226 -7.54 -2.72 -7.91
N GLY A 227 -7.77 -3.24 -6.70
CA GLY A 227 -9.01 -3.03 -5.96
C GLY A 227 -9.32 -1.54 -5.72
N ARG A 228 -8.34 -0.78 -5.22
CA ARG A 228 -8.48 0.68 -5.03
C ARG A 228 -8.71 1.43 -6.34
N ASN A 229 -8.07 1.00 -7.43
CA ASN A 229 -8.27 1.60 -8.75
C ASN A 229 -9.69 1.38 -9.27
N LEU A 230 -10.25 0.18 -9.07
CA LEU A 230 -11.63 -0.13 -9.43
C LEU A 230 -12.63 0.69 -8.61
N GLU A 231 -12.42 0.80 -7.31
CA GLU A 231 -13.26 1.65 -6.43
C GLU A 231 -13.24 3.12 -6.88
N ALA A 232 -12.05 3.67 -7.16
CA ALA A 232 -11.90 5.03 -7.66
C ALA A 232 -12.63 5.23 -9.02
N LYS A 233 -12.55 4.24 -9.92
CA LYS A 233 -13.28 4.29 -11.20
C LYS A 233 -14.80 4.26 -11.01
N MET A 234 -15.30 3.49 -10.06
CA MET A 234 -16.73 3.47 -9.74
C MET A 234 -17.21 4.82 -9.20
N LEU A 235 -16.42 5.45 -8.32
CA LEU A 235 -16.74 6.78 -7.80
C LEU A 235 -16.73 7.85 -8.90
N LEU A 236 -15.76 7.77 -9.82
CA LEU A 236 -15.72 8.68 -10.99
C LEU A 236 -16.95 8.50 -11.88
N ALA A 237 -17.35 7.26 -12.17
CA ALA A 237 -18.54 6.99 -12.97
C ALA A 237 -19.83 7.50 -12.30
N ASP A 238 -19.96 7.35 -10.98
CA ASP A 238 -21.11 7.91 -10.24
C ASP A 238 -21.11 9.44 -10.26
N ALA A 239 -19.94 10.07 -10.11
CA ALA A 239 -19.81 11.52 -10.21
C ALA A 239 -20.16 12.03 -11.61
N GLU A 240 -19.70 11.38 -12.67
CA GLU A 240 -20.05 11.70 -14.07
C GLU A 240 -21.56 11.58 -14.32
N ALA A 241 -22.19 10.53 -13.80
CA ALA A 241 -23.64 10.36 -13.90
C ALA A 241 -24.41 11.48 -13.18
N ARG A 242 -23.96 11.89 -11.99
CA ARG A 242 -24.56 13.02 -11.24
C ARG A 242 -24.37 14.35 -11.96
N ILE A 243 -23.20 14.60 -12.53
CA ILE A 243 -22.93 15.82 -13.30
C ILE A 243 -23.85 15.89 -14.51
N SER A 244 -23.96 14.81 -15.28
CA SER A 244 -24.85 14.75 -16.44
C SER A 244 -26.32 15.00 -16.08
N LEU A 245 -26.79 14.45 -14.95
CA LEU A 245 -28.14 14.73 -14.44
C LEU A 245 -28.32 16.22 -14.11
N LEU A 246 -27.36 16.83 -13.40
CA LEU A 246 -27.42 18.25 -13.04
C LEU A 246 -27.41 19.17 -14.27
N GLU A 247 -26.58 18.86 -15.26
CA GLU A 247 -26.54 19.60 -16.53
C GLU A 247 -27.87 19.49 -17.28
N SER A 248 -28.47 18.30 -17.34
CA SER A 248 -29.79 18.13 -17.97
C SER A 248 -30.88 18.92 -17.25
N ALA A 249 -30.88 18.93 -15.91
CA ALA A 249 -31.84 19.69 -15.12
C ALA A 249 -31.63 21.21 -15.24
N ALA A 250 -30.38 21.65 -15.35
CA ALA A 250 -30.02 23.05 -15.59
C ALA A 250 -30.50 23.51 -16.97
N GLY A 251 -30.29 22.70 -18.02
CA GLY A 251 -30.80 22.99 -19.37
C GLY A 251 -32.32 23.14 -19.41
N VAL A 252 -33.05 22.20 -18.80
CA VAL A 252 -34.52 22.29 -18.68
C VAL A 252 -34.96 23.56 -17.94
N ARG A 253 -34.24 23.96 -16.89
CA ARG A 253 -34.52 25.21 -16.16
C ARG A 253 -34.31 26.43 -17.06
N GLU A 254 -33.23 26.48 -17.84
CA GLU A 254 -32.97 27.59 -18.76
C GLU A 254 -34.05 27.70 -19.84
N ASP A 255 -34.46 26.58 -20.44
CA ASP A 255 -35.52 26.54 -21.44
C ASP A 255 -36.87 27.03 -20.88
N VAL A 256 -37.23 26.59 -19.67
CA VAL A 256 -38.45 27.01 -18.98
C VAL A 256 -38.40 28.51 -18.64
N LEU A 257 -37.26 29.02 -18.17
CA LEU A 257 -37.10 30.44 -17.88
C LEU A 257 -37.20 31.30 -19.15
N ALA A 258 -36.62 30.84 -20.27
CA ALA A 258 -36.73 31.52 -21.55
C ALA A 258 -38.19 31.57 -22.05
N ALA A 259 -38.93 30.47 -21.92
CA ALA A 259 -40.35 30.41 -22.28
C ALA A 259 -41.21 31.36 -21.43
N ILE A 260 -40.97 31.41 -20.11
CA ILE A 260 -41.66 32.34 -19.19
C ILE A 260 -41.37 33.79 -19.58
N GLN A 261 -40.11 34.12 -19.88
CA GLN A 261 -39.74 35.48 -20.28
C GLN A 261 -40.42 35.91 -21.58
N ASN A 262 -40.43 35.03 -22.59
CA ASN A 262 -41.11 35.30 -23.86
C ASN A 262 -42.63 35.52 -23.67
N GLU A 263 -43.27 34.75 -22.78
CA GLU A 263 -44.70 34.94 -22.49
C GLU A 263 -44.95 36.25 -21.73
N LEU A 264 -44.11 36.60 -20.75
CA LEU A 264 -44.20 37.86 -20.01
C LEU A 264 -44.06 39.10 -20.91
N ASP A 265 -43.34 39.00 -22.03
CA ASP A 265 -43.21 40.06 -23.03
C ASP A 265 -44.48 40.24 -23.87
N ASN A 266 -45.28 39.19 -24.02
CA ASN A 266 -46.52 39.18 -24.81
C ASN A 266 -47.77 39.51 -24.00
N LEU A 267 -47.67 39.61 -22.66
CA LEU A 267 -48.82 39.94 -21.83
C LEU A 267 -49.29 41.39 -22.06
N PRO A 268 -50.61 41.64 -22.05
CA PRO A 268 -51.19 42.98 -22.22
C PRO A 268 -51.06 43.86 -20.96
N ILE A 269 -50.06 43.59 -20.11
CA ILE A 269 -49.78 44.30 -18.85
C ILE A 269 -48.32 44.77 -18.85
N PHE A 270 -48.07 45.94 -18.26
CA PHE A 270 -46.71 46.42 -18.11
C PHE A 270 -45.99 45.65 -16.98
N VAL A 271 -45.00 44.83 -17.35
CA VAL A 271 -44.13 44.13 -16.41
C VAL A 271 -42.76 44.80 -16.38
N THR A 272 -42.30 45.22 -15.20
CA THR A 272 -41.00 45.89 -15.04
C THR A 272 -39.83 44.93 -15.21
N GLY A 273 -38.63 45.44 -15.56
CA GLY A 273 -37.42 44.63 -15.70
C GLY A 273 -37.03 43.89 -14.41
N SER A 274 -37.24 44.49 -13.24
CA SER A 274 -37.01 43.84 -11.94
C SER A 274 -37.99 42.69 -11.68
N GLN A 275 -39.27 42.84 -12.07
CA GLN A 275 -40.25 41.76 -11.97
C GLN A 275 -39.95 40.61 -12.94
N LYS A 276 -39.47 40.90 -14.17
CA LYS A 276 -39.05 39.87 -15.13
C LYS A 276 -37.84 39.07 -14.65
N GLU A 277 -36.86 39.73 -14.03
CA GLU A 277 -35.71 39.05 -13.43
C GLU A 277 -36.09 38.21 -12.21
N ALA A 278 -37.07 38.64 -11.42
CA ALA A 278 -37.54 37.90 -10.24
C ALA A 278 -38.16 36.53 -10.59
N PHE A 279 -38.66 36.31 -11.80
CA PHE A 279 -39.12 34.97 -12.24
C PHE A 279 -37.99 33.93 -12.35
N LYS A 280 -36.71 34.35 -12.29
CA LYS A 280 -35.57 33.42 -12.21
C LYS A 280 -35.38 32.80 -10.83
N LEU A 281 -36.04 33.34 -9.79
CA LEU A 281 -36.02 32.89 -8.40
C LEU A 281 -34.58 32.59 -7.92
N LYS A 282 -33.69 33.57 -8.09
CA LYS A 282 -32.29 33.46 -7.67
C LYS A 282 -32.13 33.88 -6.21
N ASP A 283 -32.93 34.85 -5.76
CA ASP A 283 -32.93 35.36 -4.41
C ASP A 283 -34.22 34.94 -3.67
N PRO A 284 -34.16 34.60 -2.37
CA PRO A 284 -35.36 34.33 -1.57
C PRO A 284 -36.43 35.43 -1.60
N ASP A 285 -36.06 36.68 -1.83
CA ASP A 285 -36.99 37.81 -1.92
C ASP A 285 -37.66 37.94 -3.30
N ASP A 286 -37.16 37.28 -4.34
CA ASP A 286 -37.77 37.28 -5.68
C ASP A 286 -39.20 36.76 -5.66
N ALA A 287 -39.48 35.77 -4.81
CA ALA A 287 -40.82 35.20 -4.64
C ALA A 287 -41.84 36.25 -4.16
N LYS A 288 -41.41 37.20 -3.31
CA LYS A 288 -42.26 38.30 -2.83
C LYS A 288 -42.52 39.31 -3.94
N VAL A 289 -41.52 39.58 -4.79
CA VAL A 289 -41.66 40.46 -5.96
C VAL A 289 -42.65 39.87 -6.96
N VAL A 290 -42.56 38.57 -7.26
CA VAL A 290 -43.53 37.87 -8.13
C VAL A 290 -44.93 37.87 -7.53
N ALA A 291 -45.08 37.61 -6.22
CA ALA A 291 -46.38 37.67 -5.56
C ALA A 291 -47.03 39.06 -5.65
N SER A 292 -46.24 40.12 -5.48
CA SER A 292 -46.74 41.51 -5.58
C SER A 292 -47.28 41.87 -6.97
N LEU A 293 -46.74 41.26 -8.04
CA LEU A 293 -47.24 41.43 -9.40
C LEU A 293 -48.66 40.83 -9.53
N PHE A 294 -48.87 39.60 -9.07
CA PHE A 294 -50.18 38.94 -9.10
C PHE A 294 -51.21 39.64 -8.21
N GLU A 295 -50.81 40.12 -7.03
CA GLU A 295 -51.69 40.93 -6.17
C GLU A 295 -52.10 42.25 -6.83
N SER A 296 -51.20 42.88 -7.58
CA SER A 296 -51.51 44.10 -8.32
C SER A 296 -52.52 43.84 -9.44
N LEU A 297 -52.43 42.70 -10.12
CA LEU A 297 -53.40 42.28 -11.15
C LEU A 297 -54.80 42.01 -10.57
N LEU A 298 -54.88 41.43 -9.37
CA LEU A 298 -56.16 41.21 -8.67
C LEU A 298 -56.84 42.54 -8.31
N LYS A 299 -56.08 43.56 -7.94
CA LYS A 299 -56.60 44.90 -7.56
C LYS A 299 -57.12 45.70 -8.75
N VAL A 300 -56.57 45.51 -9.95
CA VAL A 300 -56.95 46.25 -11.17
C VAL A 300 -58.24 45.69 -11.81
N GLY A 301 -58.76 44.55 -11.32
CA GLY A 301 -59.98 43.95 -11.84
C GLY A 301 -59.72 43.20 -13.14
N ALA A 302 -59.17 41.98 -13.02
CA ALA A 302 -58.82 41.10 -14.13
C ALA A 302 -59.96 40.75 -15.12
N ARG A 303 -61.20 41.19 -14.85
CA ARG A 303 -62.38 40.98 -15.70
C ARG A 303 -62.35 41.72 -17.04
N ASN A 304 -61.51 42.75 -17.19
CA ASN A 304 -61.47 43.61 -18.38
C ASN A 304 -60.16 43.52 -19.19
N LEU A 305 -59.26 42.59 -18.85
CA LEU A 305 -58.02 42.39 -19.59
C LEU A 305 -58.32 41.58 -20.87
N PRO A 306 -57.88 42.03 -22.05
CA PRO A 306 -58.07 41.28 -23.28
C PRO A 306 -57.26 39.97 -23.20
N LEU A 307 -57.96 38.83 -23.12
CA LEU A 307 -57.33 37.49 -23.06
C LEU A 307 -56.85 37.00 -24.44
N THR A 308 -57.02 37.80 -25.49
CA THR A 308 -56.59 37.51 -26.85
C THR A 308 -55.94 38.76 -27.43
N PRO A 309 -54.80 38.63 -28.15
CA PRO A 309 -54.16 39.77 -28.79
C PRO A 309 -55.14 40.46 -29.75
N PRO A 310 -55.08 41.80 -29.90
CA PRO A 310 -55.95 42.50 -30.83
C PRO A 310 -55.66 41.98 -32.24
N VAL A 311 -56.69 41.55 -32.96
CA VAL A 311 -56.58 41.27 -34.39
C VAL A 311 -56.15 42.58 -35.06
N GLU A 312 -54.99 42.59 -35.72
CA GLU A 312 -54.60 43.72 -36.57
C GLU A 312 -55.70 43.97 -37.59
N GLU A 313 -56.38 45.12 -37.49
CA GLU A 313 -57.27 45.58 -38.54
C GLU A 313 -56.44 45.81 -39.82
N PRO A 314 -56.82 45.22 -40.97
CA PRO A 314 -56.04 45.38 -42.17
C PRO A 314 -56.05 46.85 -42.60
N ALA A 315 -54.86 47.42 -42.72
CA ALA A 315 -54.64 48.78 -43.17
C ALA A 315 -55.41 49.04 -44.48
N ARG A 316 -56.27 50.07 -44.45
CA ARG A 316 -57.02 50.58 -45.61
C ARG A 316 -56.01 51.00 -46.68
N LYS A 317 -55.85 50.18 -47.73
CA LYS A 317 -55.03 50.50 -48.89
C LYS A 317 -55.65 51.68 -49.66
N SER A 318 -54.96 52.80 -49.71
CA SER A 318 -55.17 53.85 -50.71
C SER A 318 -54.68 53.39 -52.09
N PRO A 319 -55.38 53.69 -53.20
CA PRO A 319 -55.02 53.17 -54.51
C PRO A 319 -54.03 54.09 -55.26
N ARG A 320 -53.24 53.45 -56.15
CA ARG A 320 -52.27 53.95 -57.16
C ARG A 320 -50.81 53.75 -56.75
N SER A 321 -49.90 53.29 -57.61
CA SER A 321 -49.92 53.09 -59.07
C SER A 321 -49.01 51.94 -59.45
N GLU A 322 -49.36 51.24 -60.52
CA GLU A 322 -48.52 50.22 -61.16
C GLU A 322 -47.21 50.80 -61.69
N THR A 323 -46.09 50.16 -61.38
CA THR A 323 -44.97 49.99 -62.31
C THR A 323 -44.28 48.65 -62.03
N PRO A 324 -43.86 47.90 -63.07
CA PRO A 324 -43.55 46.47 -62.96
C PRO A 324 -42.05 46.24 -62.81
N THR A 325 -41.63 45.33 -61.92
CA THR A 325 -40.29 44.77 -62.05
C THR A 325 -40.18 43.33 -61.56
N SER A 326 -39.98 42.46 -62.56
CA SER A 326 -39.18 41.24 -62.59
C SER A 326 -39.38 40.19 -61.49
N MET A 327 -40.19 39.21 -61.85
CA MET A 327 -40.14 37.84 -61.35
C MET A 327 -38.76 37.24 -61.72
N ILE A 328 -37.95 36.89 -60.73
CA ILE A 328 -36.86 35.91 -60.87
C ILE A 328 -37.20 34.75 -59.94
N THR A 329 -37.75 33.70 -60.53
CA THR A 329 -37.82 32.36 -59.94
C THR A 329 -36.53 31.62 -60.26
N PHE A 330 -35.86 31.09 -59.25
CA PHE A 330 -34.96 29.96 -59.44
C PHE A 330 -35.24 28.83 -58.45
N ASP A 331 -35.23 27.66 -59.06
CA ASP A 331 -35.59 26.33 -58.63
C ASP A 331 -34.78 25.74 -57.44
N LYS A 332 -35.52 24.91 -56.69
CA LYS A 332 -35.15 23.65 -56.02
C LYS A 332 -34.16 23.65 -54.84
N PRO A 333 -34.50 22.96 -53.72
CA PRO A 333 -33.59 22.72 -52.62
C PRO A 333 -32.58 21.59 -52.95
N VAL A 334 -31.30 21.90 -52.79
CA VAL A 334 -30.22 20.90 -52.78
C VAL A 334 -30.23 20.20 -51.43
N ASN A 335 -30.45 18.88 -51.46
CA ASN A 335 -30.35 17.99 -50.31
C ASN A 335 -28.88 17.82 -49.90
N PRO A 336 -28.48 18.14 -48.65
CA PRO A 336 -27.09 18.08 -48.22
C PRO A 336 -26.65 16.72 -47.67
N PHE A 337 -27.43 15.65 -47.87
CA PHE A 337 -27.02 14.28 -47.52
C PHE A 337 -26.84 13.42 -48.76
N LYS A 338 -25.64 13.49 -49.32
CA LYS A 338 -25.01 12.45 -50.11
C LYS A 338 -23.58 12.26 -49.64
#